data_AF-A0A564PYJ3-F1
#
_entry.id   AF-A0A564PYJ3-F1
#
_cell.length_a   1.000
_cell.length_b   1.000
_cell.length_c   1.000
_cell.angle_alpha   90.00
_cell.angle_beta   90.00
_cell.angle_gamma   90.00
#
_symmetry.space_group_name_H-M   'P 1'
#
loop_
_entity.id
_entity.type
_entity.pdbx_description
1 polymer ?
#
loop_
_entity_poly.entity_id
_entity_poly.type
_entity_poly.pdbx_seq_one_letter_code
_entity_poly.pdbx_strand_id
1 'polypeptide(L)'
;MAKGPRYRVPFRRRRENKTNYPKRLKLLSSKRPRIVVRKTNKNMIIQLVGFSNKGDITSISAITGELIKYGYDLPTGNIPAAYLTGLLFGLKAKARLEGIDRSILDTGLNTSVKGSRIYASLKGMLDAGMSIPHDPKILPDERTVEGERMGVQEKIGKVKETVISSFGEYQ
;
A
#
# COMPACT_ATOMS: atom_id res chain seq x y z
N MET A 1 22.25 -26.76 7.12
CA MET A 1 22.66 -25.54 7.84
C MET A 1 24.09 -25.18 7.47
N ALA A 2 24.46 -23.91 7.53
CA ALA A 2 25.83 -23.45 7.31
C ALA A 2 26.75 -24.06 8.36
N LYS A 3 27.76 -24.85 7.95
CA LYS A 3 28.55 -25.68 8.86
C LYS A 3 30.05 -25.32 8.91
N GLY A 4 30.51 -24.29 8.21
CA GLY A 4 31.95 -23.99 8.16
C GLY A 4 32.31 -22.52 7.92
N PRO A 5 33.57 -22.15 8.19
CA PRO A 5 34.06 -20.77 8.12
C PRO A 5 34.06 -20.18 6.70
N ARG A 6 34.05 -21.03 5.67
CA ARG A 6 33.97 -20.62 4.25
C ARG A 6 32.55 -20.32 3.77
N TYR A 7 31.53 -20.55 4.59
CA TYR A 7 30.14 -20.34 4.17
C TYR A 7 29.82 -18.84 4.07
N ARG A 8 29.49 -18.37 2.86
CA ARG A 8 29.03 -17.00 2.67
C ARG A 8 27.59 -16.85 3.16
N VAL A 9 27.46 -16.21 4.32
CA VAL A 9 26.17 -15.97 4.94
C VAL A 9 25.35 -14.94 4.14
N PRO A 10 24.11 -15.27 3.72
CA PRO A 10 23.23 -14.29 3.08
C PRO A 10 22.84 -13.17 4.06
N PHE A 11 22.47 -12.00 3.50
CA PHE A 11 21.99 -10.88 4.32
C PHE A 11 20.81 -11.27 5.22
N ARG A 12 20.72 -10.67 6.41
CA ARG A 12 19.71 -10.97 7.43
C ARG A 12 18.28 -11.05 6.86
N ARG A 13 17.84 -10.02 6.12
CA ARG A 13 16.47 -9.98 5.54
C ARG A 13 16.22 -10.99 4.42
N ARG A 14 17.29 -11.51 3.79
CA ARG A 14 17.18 -12.61 2.82
C ARG A 14 16.93 -13.92 3.54
N ARG A 15 17.61 -14.17 4.66
CA ARG A 15 17.37 -15.35 5.51
C ARG A 15 15.97 -15.33 6.13
N GLU A 16 15.47 -14.16 6.48
CA GLU A 16 14.08 -13.98 6.98
C GLU A 16 13.01 -14.01 5.86
N ASN A 17 13.39 -14.13 4.59
CA ASN A 17 12.46 -14.09 3.45
C ASN A 17 11.55 -12.86 3.43
N LYS A 18 12.09 -11.68 3.74
CA LYS A 18 11.32 -10.41 3.75
C LYS A 18 11.66 -9.49 2.60
N THR A 19 12.76 -9.73 1.88
CA THR A 19 13.27 -8.78 0.88
C THR A 19 13.91 -9.47 -0.32
N ASN A 20 13.51 -9.05 -1.51
CA ASN A 20 14.20 -9.32 -2.76
C ASN A 20 15.17 -8.17 -3.03
N TYR A 21 16.47 -8.41 -2.78
CA TYR A 21 17.51 -7.40 -2.92
C TYR A 21 17.68 -6.89 -4.37
N PRO A 22 17.70 -7.74 -5.41
CA PRO A 22 17.71 -7.28 -6.80
C PRO A 22 16.55 -6.33 -7.14
N LYS A 23 15.32 -6.68 -6.73
CA LYS A 23 14.14 -5.83 -6.95
C LYS A 23 14.25 -4.51 -6.17
N ARG A 24 14.67 -4.58 -4.91
CA ARG A 24 14.86 -3.38 -4.07
C ARG A 24 15.90 -2.44 -4.67
N LEU A 25 17.02 -2.96 -5.18
CA LEU A 25 18.06 -2.15 -5.81
C LEU A 25 17.50 -1.37 -7.02
N LYS A 26 16.77 -2.04 -7.92
CA LYS A 26 16.11 -1.40 -9.08
C LYS A 26 15.14 -0.28 -8.66
N LEU A 27 14.37 -0.50 -7.58
CA LEU A 27 13.47 0.52 -7.06
C LEU A 27 14.25 1.73 -6.51
N LEU A 28 15.33 1.49 -5.75
CA LEU A 28 16.17 2.56 -5.19
C LEU A 28 16.89 3.38 -6.27
N SER A 29 17.26 2.77 -7.40
CA SER A 29 17.89 3.47 -8.52
C SER A 29 17.03 4.62 -9.08
N SER A 30 15.70 4.56 -8.91
CA SER A 30 14.81 5.65 -9.33
C SER A 30 14.96 6.94 -8.51
N LYS A 31 15.62 6.89 -7.34
CA LYS A 31 15.73 7.98 -6.35
C LYS A 31 14.39 8.55 -5.87
N ARG A 32 13.29 7.83 -6.12
CA ARG A 32 11.93 8.20 -5.71
C ARG A 32 11.56 7.52 -4.39
N PRO A 33 10.70 8.15 -3.57
CA PRO A 33 10.15 7.48 -2.39
C PRO A 33 9.33 6.26 -2.80
N ARG A 34 9.42 5.20 -2.00
CA ARG A 34 8.76 3.91 -2.27
C ARG A 34 7.50 3.79 -1.43
N ILE A 35 6.39 3.46 -2.07
CA ILE A 35 5.16 3.06 -1.39
C ILE A 35 5.25 1.56 -1.14
N VAL A 36 5.57 1.21 0.09
CA VAL A 36 5.70 -0.18 0.52
C VAL A 36 4.31 -0.70 0.90
N VAL A 37 3.75 -1.56 0.06
CA VAL A 37 2.49 -2.25 0.32
C VAL A 37 2.77 -3.68 0.77
N ARG A 38 2.29 -4.05 1.96
CA ARG A 38 2.45 -5.39 2.53
C ARG A 38 1.10 -5.93 2.96
N LYS A 39 0.71 -7.05 2.37
CA LYS A 39 -0.43 -7.83 2.82
C LYS A 39 0.00 -8.74 3.97
N THR A 40 -0.84 -8.82 4.99
CA THR A 40 -0.80 -9.86 6.01
C THR A 40 -2.06 -10.72 5.87
N ASN A 41 -2.27 -11.66 6.79
CA ASN A 41 -3.43 -12.55 6.75
C ASN A 41 -4.73 -11.75 6.91
N LYS A 42 -4.80 -10.90 7.94
CA LYS A 42 -6.00 -10.13 8.27
C LYS A 42 -5.94 -8.66 7.88
N ASN A 43 -4.75 -8.09 7.67
CA ASN A 43 -4.57 -6.65 7.47
C ASN A 43 -3.72 -6.31 6.25
N MET A 44 -3.79 -5.07 5.81
CA MET A 44 -2.86 -4.47 4.86
C MET A 44 -2.15 -3.28 5.49
N ILE A 45 -0.86 -3.16 5.19
CA ILE A 45 0.00 -2.08 5.66
C ILE A 45 0.53 -1.35 4.42
N ILE A 46 0.42 -0.03 4.45
CA ILE A 46 0.87 0.88 3.39
C ILE A 46 1.76 1.93 4.05
N GLN A 47 2.96 2.14 3.50
CA GLN A 47 3.93 3.08 4.04
C GLN A 47 4.63 3.85 2.92
N LEU A 48 4.80 5.17 3.11
CA LEU A 48 5.67 5.98 2.28
C LEU A 48 7.08 5.96 2.87
N VAL A 49 8.01 5.35 2.16
CA VAL A 49 9.36 5.06 2.67
C VAL A 49 10.42 5.75 1.82
N GLY A 50 11.14 6.68 2.45
CA GLY A 50 12.37 7.28 1.94
C GLY A 50 13.60 6.45 2.28
N PHE A 51 14.64 6.57 1.47
CA PHE A 51 15.94 5.94 1.72
C PHE A 51 16.86 6.87 2.51
N SER A 52 17.54 6.32 3.53
CA SER A 52 18.68 6.97 4.18
C SER A 52 19.75 5.92 4.51
N ASN A 53 21.02 6.34 4.55
CA ASN A 53 22.15 5.44 4.78
C ASN A 53 22.11 4.74 6.15
N LYS A 54 21.51 5.39 7.16
CA LYS A 54 21.33 4.81 8.50
C LYS A 54 20.17 3.80 8.55
N GLY A 55 19.19 3.96 7.67
CA GLY A 55 17.96 3.17 7.65
C GLY A 55 16.87 3.85 6.82
N ASP A 56 15.84 3.09 6.46
CA ASP A 56 14.68 3.63 5.76
C ASP A 56 13.88 4.55 6.69
N ILE A 57 13.46 5.72 6.21
CA ILE A 57 12.63 6.68 6.97
C ILE A 57 11.20 6.57 6.47
N THR A 58 10.24 6.42 7.38
CA THR A 58 8.81 6.36 7.03
C THR A 58 8.16 7.71 7.30
N SER A 59 7.65 8.35 6.25
CA SER A 59 6.98 9.64 6.38
C SER A 59 5.50 9.47 6.74
N ILE A 60 4.83 8.50 6.11
CA ILE A 60 3.39 8.29 6.23
C ILE A 60 3.10 6.81 6.29
N SER A 61 2.10 6.43 7.07
CA SER A 61 1.58 5.08 7.12
C SER A 61 0.06 5.06 7.20
N ALA A 62 -0.52 4.00 6.64
CA ALA A 62 -1.91 3.64 6.84
C ALA A 62 -2.01 2.11 6.99
N ILE A 63 -2.90 1.68 7.87
CA ILE A 63 -3.18 0.27 8.13
C ILE A 63 -4.69 0.07 8.04
N THR A 64 -5.13 -1.06 7.50
CA THR A 64 -6.57 -1.39 7.39
C THR A 64 -7.34 -1.33 8.71
N GLY A 65 -6.69 -1.58 9.85
CA GLY A 65 -7.30 -1.45 11.17
C GLY A 65 -7.70 -0.02 11.54
N GLU A 66 -7.13 0.99 10.89
CA GLU A 66 -7.51 2.39 11.10
C GLU A 66 -8.91 2.70 10.53
N LEU A 67 -9.39 1.89 9.57
CA LEU A 67 -10.71 2.05 8.97
C LEU A 67 -11.85 1.90 9.98
N ILE A 68 -11.61 1.21 11.10
CA ILE A 68 -12.58 1.08 12.20
C ILE A 68 -13.02 2.46 12.70
N LYS A 69 -12.13 3.45 12.69
CA LYS A 69 -12.44 4.84 13.10
C LYS A 69 -13.43 5.54 12.17
N TYR A 70 -13.54 5.07 10.94
CA TYR A 70 -14.41 5.62 9.90
C TYR A 70 -15.68 4.78 9.71
N GLY A 71 -16.00 3.90 10.67
CA GLY A 71 -17.22 3.08 10.65
C GLY A 71 -17.10 1.76 9.88
N TYR A 72 -15.89 1.29 9.58
CA TYR A 72 -15.70 0.00 8.91
C TYR A 72 -15.79 -1.17 9.91
N ASP A 73 -16.82 -1.99 9.78
CA ASP A 73 -17.16 -3.12 10.68
C ASP A 73 -16.88 -4.52 10.08
N LEU A 74 -16.38 -4.58 8.85
CA LEU A 74 -16.13 -5.81 8.10
C LEU A 74 -14.71 -6.37 8.31
N PRO A 75 -14.39 -7.59 7.83
CA PRO A 75 -13.04 -8.09 7.82
C PRO A 75 -12.08 -7.15 7.05
N THR A 76 -10.96 -6.81 7.67
CA THR A 76 -9.94 -5.88 7.13
C THR A 76 -9.00 -6.50 6.09
N GLY A 77 -9.19 -7.79 5.80
CA GLY A 77 -8.35 -8.58 4.90
C GLY A 77 -8.84 -8.66 3.47
N ASN A 78 -9.92 -7.96 3.09
CA ASN A 78 -10.57 -8.06 1.78
C ASN A 78 -10.07 -6.99 0.77
N ILE A 79 -10.66 -6.98 -0.42
CA ILE A 79 -10.32 -6.03 -1.49
C ILE A 79 -10.86 -4.61 -1.20
N PRO A 80 -12.12 -4.42 -0.78
CA PRO A 80 -12.63 -3.09 -0.44
C PRO A 80 -11.84 -2.38 0.67
N ALA A 81 -11.47 -3.09 1.74
CA ALA A 81 -10.61 -2.53 2.80
C ALA A 81 -9.26 -2.08 2.27
N ALA A 82 -8.65 -2.84 1.36
CA ALA A 82 -7.38 -2.48 0.75
C ALA A 82 -7.50 -1.18 -0.07
N TYR A 83 -8.60 -1.02 -0.83
CA TYR A 83 -8.89 0.20 -1.56
C TYR A 83 -9.10 1.41 -0.63
N LEU A 84 -9.97 1.28 0.37
CA LEU A 84 -10.25 2.34 1.34
C LEU A 84 -8.98 2.75 2.10
N THR A 85 -8.12 1.80 2.44
CA THR A 85 -6.82 2.09 3.07
C THR A 85 -5.87 2.83 2.12
N GLY A 86 -5.91 2.51 0.83
CA GLY A 86 -5.18 3.23 -0.21
C GLY A 86 -5.65 4.68 -0.35
N LEU A 87 -6.97 4.88 -0.34
CA LEU A 87 -7.60 6.21 -0.36
C LEU A 87 -7.21 7.03 0.89
N LEU A 88 -7.35 6.44 2.08
CA LEU A 88 -6.93 7.05 3.34
C LEU A 88 -5.45 7.43 3.33
N PHE A 89 -4.60 6.54 2.81
CA PHE A 89 -3.18 6.79 2.67
C PHE A 89 -2.91 7.98 1.74
N GLY A 90 -3.56 8.03 0.58
CA GLY A 90 -3.39 9.12 -0.39
C GLY A 90 -3.86 10.47 0.14
N LEU A 91 -4.99 10.51 0.85
CA LEU A 91 -5.47 11.74 1.50
C LEU A 91 -4.53 12.22 2.62
N LYS A 92 -4.04 11.30 3.47
CA LYS A 92 -3.00 11.60 4.46
C LYS A 92 -1.72 12.13 3.79
N ALA A 93 -1.39 11.57 2.62
CA ALA A 93 -0.24 11.94 1.84
C ALA A 93 -0.36 13.38 1.32
N LYS A 94 -1.51 13.72 0.74
CA LYS A 94 -1.82 15.08 0.28
C LYS A 94 -1.84 16.10 1.43
N ALA A 95 -2.43 15.75 2.57
CA ALA A 95 -2.56 16.67 3.70
C ALA A 95 -1.23 16.98 4.42
N ARG A 96 -0.27 16.03 4.41
CA ARG A 96 0.98 16.18 5.17
C ARG A 96 2.20 16.56 4.34
N LEU A 97 2.16 16.31 3.04
CA LEU A 97 3.30 16.53 2.16
C LEU A 97 2.83 17.28 0.93
N GLU A 98 3.33 18.51 0.79
CA GLU A 98 3.19 19.27 -0.44
C GLU A 98 3.98 18.57 -1.56
N GLY A 99 3.28 18.15 -2.63
CA GLY A 99 3.92 17.68 -3.87
C GLY A 99 4.48 16.25 -3.88
N ILE A 100 3.73 15.23 -3.42
CA ILE A 100 4.09 13.82 -3.66
C ILE A 100 3.73 13.41 -5.10
N ASP A 101 4.44 13.96 -6.08
CA ASP A 101 4.08 13.74 -7.48
C ASP A 101 4.74 12.50 -8.10
N ARG A 102 5.70 11.87 -7.41
CA ARG A 102 6.57 10.85 -8.02
C ARG A 102 6.98 9.76 -7.06
N SER A 103 6.01 8.99 -6.55
CA SER A 103 6.28 7.79 -5.75
C SER A 103 6.17 6.51 -6.58
N ILE A 104 6.82 5.43 -6.14
CA ILE A 104 6.84 4.15 -6.85
C ILE A 104 6.34 3.00 -5.97
N LEU A 105 5.57 2.07 -6.55
CA LEU A 105 5.01 0.94 -5.83
C LEU A 105 6.07 -0.14 -5.53
N ASP A 106 6.22 -0.51 -4.27
CA ASP A 106 7.04 -1.63 -3.80
C ASP A 106 6.14 -2.75 -3.25
N THR A 107 5.92 -3.78 -4.08
CA THR A 107 5.12 -4.96 -3.70
C THR A 107 5.91 -6.02 -2.92
N GLY A 108 7.22 -5.81 -2.73
CA GLY A 108 8.10 -6.74 -2.03
C GLY A 108 8.25 -8.06 -2.75
N LEU A 109 8.01 -9.15 -2.02
CA LEU A 109 8.06 -10.53 -2.52
C LEU A 109 6.73 -11.02 -3.12
N ASN A 110 5.69 -10.19 -3.11
CA ASN A 110 4.41 -10.58 -3.68
C ASN A 110 4.50 -10.67 -5.20
N THR A 111 3.86 -11.71 -5.74
CA THR A 111 3.61 -11.86 -7.17
C THR A 111 2.64 -10.80 -7.67
N SER A 112 2.89 -10.32 -8.89
CA SER A 112 2.01 -9.37 -9.58
C SER A 112 0.82 -10.13 -10.17
N VAL A 113 -0.34 -10.04 -9.50
CA VAL A 113 -1.60 -10.65 -9.94
C VAL A 113 -2.65 -9.55 -10.13
N LYS A 114 -3.28 -9.51 -11.31
CA LYS A 114 -4.35 -8.54 -11.64
C LYS A 114 -5.45 -8.59 -10.58
N GLY A 115 -5.94 -7.41 -10.18
CA GLY A 115 -7.04 -7.30 -9.22
C GLY A 115 -6.72 -7.79 -7.79
N SER A 116 -5.44 -8.07 -7.48
CA SER A 116 -5.04 -8.40 -6.12
C SER A 116 -5.26 -7.21 -5.17
N ARG A 117 -5.34 -7.50 -3.86
CA ARG A 117 -5.48 -6.47 -2.82
C ARG A 117 -4.44 -5.34 -2.93
N ILE A 118 -3.24 -5.65 -3.40
CA ILE A 118 -2.17 -4.66 -3.61
C ILE A 118 -2.60 -3.63 -4.66
N TYR A 119 -3.15 -4.07 -5.79
CA TYR A 119 -3.60 -3.15 -6.85
C TYR A 119 -4.92 -2.46 -6.50
N ALA A 120 -5.74 -3.04 -5.63
CA ALA A 120 -6.87 -2.33 -5.05
C ALA A 120 -6.42 -1.13 -4.19
N SER A 121 -5.39 -1.33 -3.36
CA SER A 121 -4.79 -0.22 -2.61
C SER A 121 -4.14 0.82 -3.53
N LEU A 122 -3.51 0.39 -4.62
CA LEU A 122 -2.98 1.32 -5.64
C LEU A 122 -4.10 2.16 -6.25
N LYS A 123 -5.22 1.53 -6.63
CA LYS A 123 -6.39 2.25 -7.17
C LYS A 123 -6.89 3.32 -6.19
N GLY A 124 -7.00 2.98 -4.90
CA GLY A 124 -7.40 3.95 -3.88
C GLY A 124 -6.45 5.14 -3.77
N MET A 125 -5.14 4.93 -3.93
CA MET A 125 -4.16 6.03 -3.94
C MET A 125 -4.30 6.92 -5.18
N LEU A 126 -4.57 6.33 -6.34
CA LEU A 126 -4.78 7.07 -7.59
C LEU A 126 -6.05 7.94 -7.50
N ASP A 127 -7.14 7.39 -6.96
CA ASP A 127 -8.40 8.12 -6.75
C ASP A 127 -8.23 9.26 -5.72
N ALA A 128 -7.30 9.14 -4.78
CA ALA A 128 -6.91 10.22 -3.85
C ALA A 128 -6.05 11.32 -4.51
N GLY A 129 -5.68 11.16 -5.79
CA GLY A 129 -4.87 12.12 -6.54
C GLY A 129 -3.36 11.88 -6.52
N MET A 130 -2.88 10.71 -6.05
CA MET A 130 -1.45 10.40 -6.10
C MET A 130 -1.02 10.01 -7.52
N SER A 131 0.12 10.55 -7.97
CA SER A 131 0.76 10.13 -9.23
C SER A 131 1.74 8.97 -8.99
N ILE A 132 1.33 7.77 -9.42
CA ILE A 132 2.12 6.53 -9.32
C ILE A 132 2.19 5.86 -10.70
N PRO A 133 3.38 5.59 -11.27
CA PRO A 133 3.49 4.90 -12.55
C PRO A 133 2.92 3.47 -12.50
N HIS A 134 1.96 3.16 -13.37
CA HIS A 134 1.31 1.86 -13.45
C HIS A 134 0.71 1.60 -14.84
N ASP A 135 0.40 0.33 -15.13
CA ASP A 135 -0.43 -0.05 -16.28
C ASP A 135 -1.90 -0.15 -15.83
N PRO A 136 -2.85 0.61 -16.42
CA PRO A 136 -4.27 0.56 -16.05
C PRO A 136 -4.87 -0.85 -16.09
N LYS A 137 -4.35 -1.75 -16.94
CA LYS A 137 -4.87 -3.13 -17.08
C LYS A 137 -4.74 -3.98 -15.82
N ILE A 138 -3.84 -3.61 -14.91
CA ILE A 138 -3.60 -4.37 -13.68
C ILE A 138 -4.61 -4.06 -12.56
N LEU A 139 -5.28 -2.91 -12.68
CA LEU A 139 -6.21 -2.42 -11.67
C LEU A 139 -7.46 -3.32 -11.59
N PRO A 140 -8.07 -3.46 -10.40
CA PRO A 140 -9.35 -4.12 -10.25
C PRO A 140 -10.50 -3.27 -10.82
N ASP A 141 -11.53 -3.97 -11.29
CA ASP A 141 -12.79 -3.36 -11.72
C ASP A 141 -13.49 -2.66 -10.54
N GLU A 142 -14.26 -1.61 -10.82
CA GLU A 142 -14.98 -0.81 -9.80
C GLU A 142 -15.90 -1.65 -8.93
N ARG A 143 -16.71 -2.50 -9.56
CA ARG A 143 -17.60 -3.48 -8.91
C ARG A 143 -16.90 -4.30 -7.81
N THR A 144 -15.65 -4.68 -8.05
CA THR A 144 -14.86 -5.48 -7.10
C THR A 144 -14.44 -4.66 -5.89
N VAL A 145 -14.11 -3.38 -6.12
CA VAL A 145 -13.65 -2.44 -5.11
C VAL A 145 -14.79 -1.96 -4.22
N GLU A 146 -15.97 -1.76 -4.79
CA GLU A 146 -17.19 -1.41 -4.07
C GLU A 146 -17.73 -2.57 -3.23
N GLY A 147 -17.22 -3.78 -3.44
CA GLY A 147 -17.63 -4.96 -2.68
C GLY A 147 -18.96 -5.54 -3.15
N GLU A 148 -19.31 -5.40 -4.42
CA GLU A 148 -20.53 -5.98 -5.02
C GLU A 148 -20.60 -7.50 -4.81
N ARG A 149 -19.47 -8.20 -4.98
CA ARG A 149 -19.38 -9.66 -4.71
C ARG A 149 -19.70 -10.05 -3.27
N MET A 150 -19.59 -9.10 -2.35
CA MET A 150 -19.90 -9.28 -0.92
C MET A 150 -21.26 -8.69 -0.54
N GLY A 151 -21.95 -7.98 -1.43
CA GLY A 151 -23.22 -7.31 -1.15
C GLY A 151 -23.12 -6.16 -0.14
N VAL A 152 -21.95 -5.51 -0.02
CA VAL A 152 -21.68 -4.49 1.02
C VAL A 152 -21.48 -3.08 0.47
N GLN A 153 -21.96 -2.81 -0.75
CA GLN A 153 -21.72 -1.56 -1.49
C GLN A 153 -22.09 -0.31 -0.69
N GLU A 154 -23.27 -0.31 -0.07
CA GLU A 154 -23.74 0.83 0.72
C GLU A 154 -22.81 1.16 1.90
N LYS A 155 -22.29 0.13 2.58
CA LYS A 155 -21.36 0.33 3.70
C LYS A 155 -20.03 0.88 3.20
N ILE A 156 -19.51 0.34 2.11
CA ILE A 156 -18.24 0.81 1.52
C ILE A 156 -18.38 2.26 1.04
N GLY A 157 -19.51 2.62 0.44
CA GLY A 157 -19.84 4.00 0.05
C GLY A 157 -19.83 4.95 1.24
N LYS A 158 -20.56 4.63 2.32
CA LYS A 158 -20.59 5.44 3.55
C LYS A 158 -19.21 5.64 4.16
N VAL A 159 -18.40 4.58 4.25
CA VAL A 159 -17.03 4.68 4.79
C VAL A 159 -16.14 5.51 3.86
N LYS A 160 -16.29 5.37 2.54
CA LYS A 160 -15.55 6.17 1.55
C LYS A 160 -15.84 7.67 1.73
N GLU A 161 -17.12 8.04 1.85
CA GLU A 161 -17.53 9.42 2.11
C GLU A 161 -16.98 9.94 3.43
N THR A 162 -17.09 9.15 4.50
CA THR A 162 -16.57 9.51 5.84
C THR A 162 -15.05 9.72 5.82
N VAL A 163 -14.32 8.88 5.08
CA VAL A 163 -12.87 9.03 4.90
C VAL A 163 -12.57 10.32 4.14
N ILE A 164 -13.29 10.63 3.06
CA ILE A 164 -13.05 11.85 2.26
C ILE A 164 -13.38 13.11 3.09
N SER A 165 -14.53 13.13 3.76
CA SER A 165 -14.98 14.28 4.56
C SER A 165 -14.01 14.62 5.69
N SER A 166 -13.38 13.59 6.29
CA SER A 166 -12.37 13.78 7.34
C SER A 166 -11.10 14.52 6.89
N PHE A 167 -10.87 14.65 5.57
CA PHE A 167 -9.75 15.40 5.00
C PHE A 167 -10.23 16.56 4.10
N GLY A 168 -11.52 16.87 4.10
CA GLY A 168 -12.16 17.87 3.23
C GLY A 168 -11.75 19.32 3.50
N GLU A 169 -11.07 19.60 4.61
CA GLU A 169 -10.55 20.95 4.95
C GLU A 169 -9.22 21.29 4.27
N TYR A 170 -8.65 20.40 3.44
CA TYR A 170 -7.35 20.57 2.78
C TYR A 170 -7.45 20.67 1.24
N GLN A 171 -8.54 21.25 0.72
CA GLN A 171 -8.65 21.61 -0.71
C GLN A 171 -8.21 23.04 -0.97
#